data_AF-A0A8G1QU58-F1
#
_entry.id   AF-A0A8G1QU58-F1
#
_cell.length_a   1.000
_cell.length_b   1.000
_cell.length_c   1.000
_cell.angle_alpha   90.00
_cell.angle_beta   90.00
_cell.angle_gamma   90.00
#
_symmetry.space_group_name_H-M   'P 1'
#
loop_
_entity.id
_entity.type
_entity.pdbx_description
1 polymer ?
#
loop_
_entity_poly.entity_id
_entity_poly.type
_entity_poly.pdbx_seq_one_letter_code
_entity_poly.pdbx_strand_id
1 'polypeptide(L)'
;MTSQPISIFSRHITLFSALTAIKPDSTVSPVSIFWTNACIAFFPLSSRFKIAGKEVVWGDDKMPDCVVLQIAMLDPPPEPRGNDTVSSEKLVFVVQCRSPENNTPPEWKSAEGQLLDYCVGNIRGTTRTFAATAIGTRVRFWKYDKPALTPLLADDKTYDLLDGSGSCEVKQCLNYIRGNGWNWVQNGTRLPLQL
;
A
#
# COMPACT_ATOMS: atom_id res chain seq x y z
N MET A 1 22.32 14.11 -25.18
CA MET A 1 22.13 13.37 -23.92
C MET A 1 20.89 13.94 -23.24
N THR A 2 19.75 13.27 -23.35
CA THR A 2 18.52 13.67 -22.66
C THR A 2 18.66 13.31 -21.18
N SER A 3 18.57 14.30 -20.29
CA SER A 3 18.57 14.02 -18.85
C SER A 3 17.37 13.14 -18.53
N GLN A 4 17.61 12.00 -17.88
CA GLN A 4 16.50 11.20 -17.37
C GLN A 4 15.72 12.06 -16.36
N PRO A 5 14.38 12.04 -16.41
CA PRO A 5 13.58 12.80 -15.47
C PRO A 5 13.91 12.35 -14.04
N ILE A 6 14.21 13.30 -13.17
CA ILE A 6 14.55 13.03 -11.77
C ILE A 6 13.28 12.57 -11.05
N SER A 7 13.39 11.54 -10.22
CA SER A 7 12.29 11.06 -9.39
C SER A 7 11.60 12.19 -8.65
N ILE A 8 10.27 12.26 -8.72
CA ILE A 8 9.50 13.29 -8.01
C ILE A 8 9.64 13.19 -6.48
N PHE A 9 10.00 12.01 -5.97
CA PHE A 9 10.27 11.79 -4.56
C PHE A 9 11.58 12.45 -4.11
N SER A 10 12.48 12.77 -5.04
CA SER A 10 13.69 13.54 -4.79
C SER A 10 13.43 14.98 -4.36
N ARG A 11 12.20 15.49 -4.53
CA ARG A 11 11.80 16.83 -4.07
C ARG A 11 11.47 16.89 -2.58
N HIS A 12 11.30 15.74 -1.93
CA HIS A 12 11.05 15.64 -0.49
C HIS A 12 12.28 15.03 0.17
N ILE A 13 13.00 15.80 0.98
CA ILE A 13 14.30 15.37 1.55
C ILE A 13 14.20 14.02 2.29
N THR A 14 13.12 13.79 3.03
CA THR A 14 12.87 12.54 3.75
C THR A 14 12.64 11.37 2.80
N LEU A 15 11.82 11.55 1.75
CA LEU A 15 11.55 10.49 0.76
C LEU A 15 12.78 10.20 -0.10
N PHE A 16 13.52 11.23 -0.46
CA PHE A 16 14.79 11.11 -1.17
C PHE A 16 15.81 10.32 -0.34
N SER A 17 16.01 10.71 0.92
CA SER A 17 16.93 10.03 1.84
C SER A 17 16.53 8.57 2.05
N ALA A 18 15.23 8.29 2.23
CA ALA A 18 14.76 6.91 2.39
C ALA A 18 14.91 6.08 1.10
N LEU A 19 14.59 6.66 -0.06
CA LEU A 19 14.73 5.97 -1.35
C LEU A 19 16.19 5.64 -1.66
N THR A 20 17.10 6.58 -1.40
CA THR A 20 18.54 6.39 -1.64
C THR A 20 19.19 5.38 -0.68
N ALA A 21 18.55 5.10 0.46
CA ALA A 21 18.98 4.08 1.41
C ALA A 21 18.64 2.64 0.94
N ILE A 22 17.76 2.47 -0.06
CA ILE A 22 17.44 1.16 -0.63
C ILE A 22 18.58 0.75 -1.57
N LYS A 23 19.39 -0.22 -1.13
CA LYS A 23 20.49 -0.83 -1.90
C LYS A 23 20.14 -2.25 -2.35
N PRO A 24 20.76 -2.79 -3.39
CA PRO A 24 20.45 -4.14 -3.88
C PRO A 24 20.55 -5.27 -2.83
N ASP A 25 21.41 -5.09 -1.82
CA ASP A 25 21.66 -6.00 -0.70
C ASP A 25 20.91 -5.60 0.59
N SER A 26 20.01 -4.62 0.52
CA SER A 26 19.21 -4.20 1.67
C SER A 26 18.23 -5.27 2.11
N THR A 27 17.97 -5.32 3.42
CA THR A 27 16.83 -6.06 3.96
C THR A 27 15.50 -5.34 3.63
N VAL A 28 14.38 -5.86 4.13
CA VAL A 28 13.07 -5.19 3.98
C VAL A 28 12.98 -3.83 4.69
N SER A 29 13.82 -3.57 5.68
CA SER A 29 13.69 -2.39 6.55
C SER A 29 13.83 -1.05 5.79
N PRO A 30 14.86 -0.82 4.93
CA PRO A 30 14.91 0.39 4.10
C PRO A 30 13.69 0.58 3.19
N VAL A 31 13.13 -0.52 2.66
CA VAL A 31 11.94 -0.50 1.80
C VAL A 31 10.71 -0.07 2.61
N SER A 32 10.50 -0.66 3.79
CA SER A 32 9.37 -0.32 4.66
C SER A 32 9.47 1.11 5.22
N ILE A 33 10.68 1.60 5.49
CA ILE A 33 10.92 3.00 5.91
C ILE A 33 10.53 3.96 4.78
N PHE A 34 10.94 3.70 3.54
CA PHE A 34 10.51 4.52 2.40
C PHE A 34 8.98 4.55 2.28
N TRP A 35 8.34 3.38 2.27
CA TRP A 35 6.90 3.29 2.12
C TRP A 35 6.13 3.87 3.30
N THR A 36 6.65 3.78 4.52
CA THR A 36 6.06 4.45 5.69
C THR A 36 6.07 5.97 5.50
N ASN A 37 7.21 6.54 5.09
CA ASN A 37 7.30 7.98 4.83
C ASN A 37 6.42 8.42 3.66
N ALA A 38 6.34 7.61 2.59
CA ALA A 38 5.45 7.87 1.47
C ALA A 38 3.98 7.83 1.93
N CYS A 39 3.59 6.86 2.75
CA CYS A 39 2.24 6.78 3.30
C CYS A 39 1.94 7.99 4.20
N ILE A 40 2.87 8.45 5.04
CA ILE A 40 2.69 9.65 5.86
C ILE A 40 2.49 10.90 4.99
N ALA A 41 3.26 11.05 3.92
CA ALA A 41 3.18 12.21 3.03
C ALA A 41 1.86 12.24 2.22
N PHE A 42 1.36 11.08 1.80
CA PHE A 42 0.17 11.00 0.95
C PHE A 42 -1.12 10.80 1.75
N PHE A 43 -1.09 10.10 2.87
CA PHE A 43 -2.24 9.78 3.71
C PHE A 43 -2.04 10.35 5.13
N PRO A 44 -2.03 11.69 5.29
CA PRO A 44 -1.72 12.29 6.57
C PRO A 44 -2.87 12.10 7.56
N LEU A 45 -2.53 12.04 8.85
CA LEU A 45 -3.50 11.95 9.95
C LEU A 45 -4.46 13.14 9.99
N SER A 46 -4.00 14.32 9.57
CA SER A 46 -4.87 15.51 9.41
C SER A 46 -6.01 15.29 8.41
N SER A 47 -5.87 14.34 7.50
CA SER A 47 -6.90 13.88 6.55
C SER A 47 -7.61 12.61 7.02
N ARG A 48 -7.53 12.30 8.33
CA ARG A 48 -8.18 11.15 8.99
C ARG A 48 -7.69 9.77 8.53
N PHE A 49 -6.48 9.71 8.00
CA PHE A 49 -5.82 8.43 7.73
C PHE A 49 -4.97 7.99 8.92
N LYS A 50 -5.09 6.73 9.30
CA LYS A 50 -4.28 6.06 10.30
C LYS A 50 -3.39 5.03 9.60
N ILE A 51 -2.11 5.05 9.94
CA ILE A 51 -1.11 4.14 9.38
C ILE A 51 -0.66 3.20 10.49
N ALA A 52 -0.66 1.90 10.21
CA ALA A 52 -0.12 0.87 11.09
C ALA A 52 0.82 -0.05 10.30
N GLY A 53 1.98 -0.36 10.85
CA GLY A 53 2.92 -1.33 10.28
C GLY A 53 2.83 -2.66 11.01
N LYS A 54 2.84 -3.76 10.27
CA LYS A 54 2.97 -5.12 10.80
C LYS A 54 4.12 -5.82 10.12
N GLU A 55 5.11 -6.22 10.90
CA GLU A 55 6.15 -7.13 10.42
C GLU A 55 5.54 -8.53 10.28
N VAL A 56 5.85 -9.20 9.16
CA VAL A 56 5.35 -10.54 8.89
C VAL A 56 6.56 -11.43 8.59
N VAL A 57 6.70 -12.45 9.44
CA VAL A 57 7.68 -13.53 9.28
C VAL A 57 6.94 -14.68 8.61
N TRP A 58 7.39 -15.10 7.42
CA TRP A 58 6.82 -16.20 6.64
C TRP A 58 7.81 -17.38 6.63
N GLY A 59 8.05 -17.99 7.80
CA GLY A 59 8.96 -19.12 7.93
C GLY A 59 9.59 -19.23 9.31
N ASP A 60 10.54 -20.15 9.47
CA ASP A 60 11.32 -20.38 10.70
C ASP A 60 12.49 -19.39 10.88
N ASP A 61 12.74 -18.53 9.88
CA ASP A 61 13.85 -17.58 9.92
C ASP A 61 13.53 -16.34 10.76
N LYS A 62 14.49 -15.90 11.57
CA LYS A 62 14.31 -14.83 12.57
C LYS A 62 14.16 -13.42 11.97
N MET A 63 14.28 -13.27 10.65
CA MET A 63 14.17 -12.00 9.94
C MET A 63 12.80 -11.87 9.27
N PRO A 64 12.14 -10.69 9.31
CA PRO A 64 10.87 -10.51 8.64
C PRO A 64 11.05 -10.57 7.12
N ASP A 65 10.42 -11.57 6.48
CA ASP A 65 10.40 -11.73 5.02
C ASP A 65 9.62 -10.60 4.32
N CYS A 66 8.65 -10.01 5.02
CA CYS A 66 7.95 -8.82 4.55
C CYS A 66 7.43 -7.93 5.68
N VAL A 67 7.15 -6.68 5.33
CA VAL A 67 6.45 -5.72 6.20
C VAL A 67 5.18 -5.27 5.50
N VAL A 68 4.04 -5.38 6.17
CA VAL A 68 2.76 -4.93 5.64
C VAL A 68 2.32 -3.65 6.34
N LEU A 69 2.14 -2.59 5.56
CA LEU A 69 1.56 -1.33 6.02
C LEU A 69 0.05 -1.35 5.75
N GLN A 70 -0.71 -0.98 6.76
CA GLN A 70 -2.15 -0.80 6.72
C GLN A 70 -2.46 0.70 6.79
N ILE A 71 -3.25 1.19 5.84
CA ILE A 71 -3.74 2.55 5.82
C ILE A 71 -5.26 2.47 5.96
N ALA A 72 -5.76 2.88 7.11
CA ALA A 72 -7.17 2.95 7.41
C ALA A 72 -7.65 4.40 7.38
N MET A 73 -8.91 4.61 6.99
CA MET A 73 -9.57 5.90 7.15
C MET A 73 -10.55 5.81 8.32
N LEU A 74 -10.53 6.83 9.18
CA LEU A 74 -11.44 6.96 10.31
C LEU A 74 -12.78 7.52 9.81
N ASP A 75 -13.88 6.87 10.18
CA ASP A 75 -15.22 7.41 9.94
C ASP A 75 -15.34 8.85 10.48
N PRO A 76 -16.04 9.75 9.78
CA PRO A 76 -16.51 10.99 10.40
C PRO A 76 -17.33 10.64 11.64
N PRO A 77 -17.17 11.35 12.78
CA PRO A 77 -18.07 11.15 13.90
C PRO A 77 -19.51 11.38 13.41
N PRO A 78 -20.46 10.50 13.73
CA PRO A 78 -21.86 10.79 13.49
C PRO A 78 -22.22 12.07 14.26
N GLU A 79 -23.17 12.86 13.73
CA GLU A 79 -23.82 13.90 14.52
C GLU A 79 -24.26 13.32 15.88
N PRO A 80 -24.23 14.09 16.97
CA PRO A 80 -24.44 13.57 18.33
C PRO A 80 -25.90 13.14 18.50
N ARG A 81 -26.21 11.93 18.03
CA ARG A 81 -27.43 11.20 18.35
C ARG A 81 -26.98 10.06 19.25
N GLY A 82 -27.41 10.15 20.50
CA GLY A 82 -26.99 9.29 21.59
C GLY A 82 -26.88 7.83 21.19
N ASN A 83 -25.69 7.30 21.38
CA ASN A 83 -25.27 5.94 21.71
C ASN A 83 -23.83 5.80 21.19
N ASP A 84 -22.91 5.45 22.09
CA ASP A 84 -21.47 5.23 21.82
C ASP A 84 -21.28 4.36 20.58
N THR A 85 -21.12 5.01 19.43
CA THR A 85 -20.80 4.35 18.18
C THR A 85 -19.29 4.46 18.02
N VAL A 86 -18.60 3.36 18.31
CA VAL A 86 -17.17 3.22 18.07
C VAL A 86 -16.89 3.64 16.62
N SER A 87 -16.06 4.67 16.45
CA SER A 87 -15.65 5.16 15.12
C SER A 87 -15.15 3.98 14.29
N SER A 88 -15.83 3.68 13.17
CA SER A 88 -15.43 2.53 12.36
C SER A 88 -14.19 2.89 11.53
N GLU A 89 -13.11 2.12 11.69
CA GLU A 89 -11.90 2.25 10.89
C GLU A 89 -12.05 1.33 9.67
N LYS A 90 -11.92 1.87 8.46
CA LYS A 90 -11.96 1.05 7.24
C LYS A 90 -10.60 1.04 6.55
N LEU A 91 -10.09 -0.15 6.26
CA LEU A 91 -8.83 -0.33 5.54
C LEU A 91 -9.01 0.08 4.08
N VAL A 92 -8.35 1.16 3.66
CA VAL A 92 -8.47 1.74 2.31
C VAL A 92 -7.29 1.37 1.42
N PHE A 93 -6.12 1.12 2.02
CA PHE A 93 -4.91 0.80 1.27
C PHE A 93 -3.97 -0.10 2.10
N VAL A 94 -3.32 -1.04 1.42
CA VAL A 94 -2.35 -1.97 1.99
C VAL A 94 -1.07 -1.91 1.17
N VAL A 95 0.10 -1.89 1.82
CA VAL A 95 1.40 -1.98 1.12
C VAL A 95 2.19 -3.14 1.69
N GLN A 96 2.47 -4.15 0.88
CA GLN A 96 3.40 -5.22 1.22
C GLN A 96 4.80 -4.84 0.72
N CYS A 97 5.74 -4.69 1.65
CA CYS A 97 7.14 -4.36 1.39
C CYS A 97 8.00 -5.62 1.49
N ARG A 98 8.89 -5.85 0.53
CA ARG A 98 9.86 -6.95 0.49
C ARG A 98 11.26 -6.45 0.12
N SER A 99 12.29 -7.24 0.45
CA SER A 99 13.67 -6.90 0.16
C SER A 99 13.94 -6.87 -1.36
N PRO A 100 14.94 -6.09 -1.83
CA PRO A 100 15.30 -6.02 -3.25
C PRO A 100 15.75 -7.36 -3.85
N GLU A 101 16.27 -8.29 -3.04
CA GLU A 101 16.67 -9.63 -3.50
C GLU A 101 15.47 -10.45 -4.03
N ASN A 102 14.26 -10.14 -3.56
CA ASN A 102 13.03 -10.77 -4.05
C ASN A 102 12.56 -10.18 -5.40
N ASN A 103 13.33 -9.31 -6.06
CA ASN A 103 12.95 -8.74 -7.36
C ASN A 103 13.18 -9.74 -8.50
N THR A 104 12.50 -10.88 -8.44
CA THR A 104 12.52 -11.95 -9.44
C THR A 104 11.08 -12.32 -9.85
N PRO A 105 10.85 -12.80 -11.08
CA PRO A 105 9.49 -13.15 -11.52
C PRO A 105 8.73 -14.14 -10.61
N PRO A 106 9.36 -15.21 -10.07
CA PRO A 106 8.69 -16.13 -9.13
C PRO A 106 8.27 -15.43 -7.83
N GLU A 107 9.13 -14.56 -7.29
CA GLU A 107 8.84 -13.84 -6.05
C GLU A 107 7.73 -12.79 -6.22
N TRP A 108 7.64 -12.13 -7.39
CA TRP A 108 6.50 -11.25 -7.69
C TRP A 108 5.16 -12.01 -7.64
N LYS A 109 5.11 -13.22 -8.20
CA LYS A 109 3.91 -14.09 -8.15
C LYS A 109 3.62 -14.57 -6.73
N SER A 110 4.65 -14.95 -5.98
CA SER A 110 4.54 -15.33 -4.57
C SER A 110 3.99 -14.18 -3.71
N ALA A 111 4.53 -12.97 -3.89
CA ALA A 111 4.10 -11.77 -3.19
C ALA A 111 2.64 -11.40 -3.51
N GLU A 112 2.21 -11.53 -4.77
CA GLU A 112 0.81 -11.34 -5.16
C GLU A 112 -0.13 -12.31 -4.41
N GLY A 113 0.21 -13.59 -4.36
CA GLY A 113 -0.55 -14.60 -3.60
C GLY A 113 -0.62 -14.28 -2.11
N GLN A 114 0.52 -13.95 -1.49
CA GLN A 114 0.57 -13.57 -0.07
C GLN A 114 -0.24 -12.30 0.23
N LEU A 115 -0.21 -11.31 -0.67
CA LEU A 115 -0.99 -10.09 -0.53
C LEU A 115 -2.49 -10.38 -0.65
N LEU A 116 -2.87 -11.29 -1.54
CA LEU A 116 -4.26 -11.75 -1.66
C LEU A 116 -4.71 -12.46 -0.38
N ASP A 117 -3.94 -13.42 0.13
CA ASP A 117 -4.24 -14.13 1.39
C ASP A 117 -4.35 -13.15 2.56
N TYR A 118 -3.46 -12.17 2.61
CA TYR A 118 -3.51 -11.11 3.59
C TYR A 118 -4.82 -10.32 3.49
N CYS A 119 -5.21 -9.90 2.28
CA CYS A 119 -6.47 -9.20 2.05
C CYS A 119 -7.66 -10.05 2.50
N VAL A 120 -7.70 -11.34 2.13
CA VAL A 120 -8.78 -12.25 2.52
C VAL A 120 -8.90 -12.40 4.04
N GLY A 121 -7.78 -12.50 4.75
CA GLY A 121 -7.76 -12.75 6.20
C GLY A 121 -7.85 -11.52 7.10
N ASN A 122 -7.46 -10.33 6.62
CA ASN A 122 -7.20 -9.18 7.50
C ASN A 122 -8.06 -7.95 7.22
N ILE A 123 -8.87 -7.93 6.15
CA ILE A 123 -9.82 -6.84 5.92
C ILE A 123 -11.05 -7.00 6.83
N ARG A 124 -11.13 -6.20 7.89
CA ARG A 124 -12.21 -6.27 8.87
C ARG A 124 -13.48 -5.62 8.31
N GLY A 125 -14.41 -6.43 7.81
CA GLY A 125 -15.75 -5.98 7.42
C GLY A 125 -15.83 -5.26 6.06
N THR A 126 -14.75 -5.23 5.28
CA THR A 126 -14.74 -4.68 3.93
C THR A 126 -14.53 -5.81 2.92
N THR A 127 -15.09 -5.68 1.71
CA THR A 127 -14.82 -6.63 0.61
C THR A 127 -13.89 -6.04 -0.44
N ARG A 128 -13.54 -4.76 -0.28
CA ARG A 128 -12.78 -3.97 -1.23
C ARG A 128 -11.70 -3.18 -0.51
N THR A 129 -10.51 -3.12 -1.09
CA THR A 129 -9.42 -2.22 -0.70
C THR A 129 -8.50 -1.99 -1.89
N PHE A 130 -7.67 -0.95 -1.85
CA PHE A 130 -6.51 -0.89 -2.72
C PHE A 130 -5.33 -1.62 -2.06
N ALA A 131 -4.39 -2.07 -2.86
CA ALA A 131 -3.16 -2.66 -2.35
C ALA A 131 -1.96 -2.36 -3.24
N ALA A 132 -0.76 -2.58 -2.72
CA ALA A 132 0.49 -2.47 -3.46
C ALA A 132 1.48 -3.54 -3.01
N THR A 133 2.23 -4.07 -3.97
CA THR A 133 3.40 -4.92 -3.72
C THR A 133 4.64 -4.13 -4.07
N ALA A 134 5.48 -3.86 -3.08
CA ALA A 134 6.72 -3.13 -3.20
C ALA A 134 7.92 -4.05 -2.95
N ILE A 135 8.80 -4.16 -3.94
CA ILE A 135 10.02 -4.96 -3.87
C ILE A 135 11.19 -4.04 -4.21
N GLY A 136 12.00 -3.71 -3.20
CA GLY A 136 13.04 -2.69 -3.33
C GLY A 136 12.50 -1.35 -3.81
N THR A 137 13.02 -0.84 -4.94
CA THR A 137 12.58 0.43 -5.55
C THR A 137 11.41 0.25 -6.51
N ARG A 138 10.88 -0.96 -6.67
CA ARG A 138 9.83 -1.25 -7.64
C ARG A 138 8.50 -1.54 -6.97
N VAL A 139 7.40 -1.18 -7.64
CA VAL A 139 6.06 -1.37 -7.09
C VAL A 139 5.03 -1.73 -8.16
N ARG A 140 4.07 -2.58 -7.77
CA ARG A 140 2.81 -2.83 -8.48
C ARG A 140 1.64 -2.40 -7.62
N PHE A 141 0.60 -1.89 -8.25
CA PHE A 141 -0.64 -1.47 -7.58
C PHE A 141 -1.80 -2.36 -7.97
N TRP A 142 -2.68 -2.59 -7.01
CA TRP A 142 -3.77 -3.55 -7.11
C TRP A 142 -5.09 -2.98 -6.61
N LYS A 143 -6.17 -3.48 -7.19
CA LYS A 143 -7.54 -3.43 -6.66
C LYS A 143 -7.86 -4.80 -6.10
N TYR A 144 -8.15 -4.85 -4.82
CA TYR A 144 -8.78 -6.01 -4.22
C TYR A 144 -10.29 -5.81 -4.24
N ASP A 145 -11.01 -6.74 -4.87
CA ASP A 145 -12.46 -6.89 -4.83
C ASP A 145 -12.74 -8.37 -4.58
N LYS A 146 -13.13 -8.70 -3.35
CA LYS A 146 -13.18 -10.07 -2.85
C LYS A 146 -13.86 -11.01 -3.86
N PRO A 147 -13.21 -12.14 -4.23
CA PRO A 147 -11.97 -12.70 -3.70
C PRO A 147 -10.73 -12.43 -4.57
N ALA A 148 -10.77 -11.45 -5.48
CA ALA A 148 -9.73 -11.27 -6.49
C ALA A 148 -8.84 -10.06 -6.21
N LEU A 149 -7.56 -10.21 -6.52
CA LEU A 149 -6.60 -9.13 -6.65
C LEU A 149 -6.40 -8.88 -8.15
N THR A 150 -6.62 -7.65 -8.61
CA THR A 150 -6.47 -7.27 -10.02
C THR A 150 -5.58 -6.03 -10.14
N PRO A 151 -4.82 -5.87 -11.24
CA PRO A 151 -4.03 -4.66 -11.44
C PRO A 151 -4.88 -3.38 -11.32
N LEU A 152 -4.33 -2.34 -10.70
CA LEU A 152 -5.01 -1.04 -10.59
C LEU A 152 -5.23 -0.42 -11.98
N LEU A 153 -4.24 -0.58 -12.87
CA LEU A 153 -4.22 -0.12 -14.26
C LEU A 153 -4.05 -1.33 -15.19
N ALA A 154 -4.50 -1.21 -16.44
CA ALA A 154 -4.75 -2.35 -17.35
C ALA A 154 -3.53 -3.24 -17.70
N ASP A 155 -2.29 -2.81 -17.40
CA ASP A 155 -1.07 -3.39 -17.99
C ASP A 155 -0.15 -4.16 -17.02
N ASP A 156 -0.62 -4.65 -15.87
CA ASP A 156 0.22 -5.30 -14.81
C ASP A 156 1.62 -4.66 -14.67
N LYS A 157 1.61 -3.33 -14.65
CA LYS A 157 2.82 -2.54 -14.82
C LYS A 157 3.59 -2.46 -13.51
N THR A 158 4.88 -2.75 -13.59
CA THR A 158 5.83 -2.48 -12.50
C THR A 158 6.42 -1.09 -12.68
N TYR A 159 6.31 -0.24 -11.67
CA TYR A 159 6.89 1.10 -11.66
C TYR A 159 8.22 1.10 -10.91
N ASP A 160 9.23 1.75 -11.46
CA ASP A 160 10.51 1.99 -10.76
C ASP A 160 10.52 3.40 -10.17
N LEU A 161 10.74 3.49 -8.85
CA LEU A 161 10.78 4.76 -8.12
C LEU A 161 12.02 5.60 -8.46
N LEU A 162 13.07 4.97 -9.00
CA LEU A 162 14.28 5.66 -9.46
C LEU A 162 14.07 6.30 -10.83
N ASP A 163 13.11 5.80 -11.62
CA ASP A 163 12.74 6.38 -12.90
C ASP A 163 11.79 7.58 -12.73
N GLY A 164 12.03 8.68 -13.44
CA GLY A 164 11.20 9.87 -13.32
C GLY A 164 9.78 9.67 -13.80
N SER A 165 9.57 8.90 -14.88
CA SER A 165 8.22 8.51 -15.32
C SER A 165 7.55 7.59 -14.31
N GLY A 166 8.24 6.51 -13.90
CA GLY A 166 7.72 5.54 -12.92
C GLY A 166 7.33 6.20 -11.61
N SER A 167 8.18 7.05 -11.05
CA SER A 167 7.86 7.81 -9.82
C SER A 167 6.67 8.75 -9.99
N CYS A 168 6.52 9.42 -11.14
CA CYS A 168 5.37 10.27 -11.44
C CYS A 168 4.07 9.46 -11.44
N GLU A 169 4.08 8.29 -12.08
CA GLU A 169 2.94 7.37 -12.12
C GLU A 169 2.60 6.83 -10.72
N VAL A 170 3.61 6.50 -9.89
CA VAL A 170 3.40 6.09 -8.50
C VAL A 170 2.67 7.19 -7.72
N LYS A 171 3.06 8.45 -7.86
CA LYS A 171 2.35 9.58 -7.22
C LYS A 171 0.92 9.71 -7.74
N GLN A 172 0.68 9.49 -9.02
CA GLN A 172 -0.68 9.50 -9.57
C GLN A 172 -1.53 8.37 -8.96
N CYS A 173 -0.99 7.15 -8.84
CA CYS A 173 -1.64 6.03 -8.17
C CYS A 173 -1.96 6.35 -6.71
N LEU A 174 -1.00 6.88 -5.95
CA LEU A 174 -1.21 7.26 -4.54
C LEU A 174 -2.27 8.36 -4.39
N ASN A 175 -2.26 9.38 -5.25
CA ASN A 175 -3.30 10.42 -5.25
C ASN A 175 -4.68 9.86 -5.60
N TYR A 176 -4.75 8.95 -6.57
CA TYR A 176 -5.99 8.27 -6.94
C TYR A 176 -6.54 7.45 -5.77
N ILE A 177 -5.70 6.63 -5.14
CA ILE A 177 -6.06 5.81 -3.97
C ILE A 177 -6.52 6.69 -2.82
N ARG A 178 -5.82 7.80 -2.54
CA ARG A 178 -6.22 8.77 -1.52
C ARG A 178 -7.59 9.37 -1.78
N GLY A 179 -7.87 9.76 -3.03
CA GLY A 179 -9.15 10.38 -3.41
C GLY A 179 -10.32 9.40 -3.48
N ASN A 180 -10.06 8.13 -3.78
CA ASN A 180 -11.10 7.13 -4.07
C ASN A 180 -11.19 5.99 -3.05
N GLY A 181 -10.21 5.86 -2.14
CA GLY A 181 -10.09 4.76 -1.18
C GLY A 181 -11.34 4.57 -0.34
N TRP A 182 -11.89 5.65 0.18
CA TRP A 182 -13.11 5.61 0.97
C TRP A 182 -14.31 5.07 0.18
N ASN A 183 -14.60 5.66 -0.97
CA ASN A 183 -15.73 5.28 -1.82
C ASN A 183 -15.59 3.83 -2.31
N TRP A 184 -14.37 3.42 -2.66
CA TRP A 184 -14.08 2.05 -3.08
C TRP A 184 -14.46 1.03 -2.00
N VAL A 185 -14.06 1.29 -0.76
CA VAL A 185 -14.34 0.42 0.38
C VAL A 185 -15.84 0.42 0.74
N GLN A 186 -16.49 1.58 0.71
CA GLN A 186 -17.92 1.72 1.01
C GLN A 186 -18.80 0.93 0.04
N ASN A 187 -18.47 0.97 -1.26
CA ASN A 187 -19.20 0.23 -2.28
C ASN A 187 -19.10 -1.30 -2.10
N GLY A 188 -18.06 -1.79 -1.41
CA GLY A 188 -17.92 -3.19 -1.03
C GLY A 188 -18.57 -3.54 0.32
N THR A 189 -19.02 -2.57 1.11
CA THR A 189 -19.57 -2.82 2.46
C THR A 189 -21.07 -3.20 2.44
N ARG A 190 -21.72 -3.25 1.26
CA ARG A 190 -23.11 -3.73 1.15
C ARG A 190 -23.15 -5.25 1.31
N LEU A 191 -23.39 -5.70 2.55
CA LEU A 191 -23.85 -7.07 2.80
C LEU A 191 -25.17 -7.31 2.03
N PRO A 192 -25.40 -8.50 1.44
CA PRO A 192 -26.72 -8.87 0.99
C PRO A 192 -27.67 -8.81 2.20
N LEU A 193 -28.78 -8.09 2.07
CA LEU A 193 -29.95 -8.37 2.91
C LEU A 193 -30.26 -9.85 2.73
N GLN A 194 -30.04 -10.65 3.78
CA GLN A 194 -30.63 -11.98 3.84
C GLN A 194 -32.15 -11.77 3.90
N LEU A 195 -32.81 -12.06 2.77
CA LEU A 195 -34.25 -12.35 2.70
C LEU A 195 -34.46 -13.83 3.03
#